data_AF-A0A521MMS5-F1
#
_entry.id   AF-A0A521MMS5-F1
#
_cell.length_a   1.000
_cell.length_b   1.000
_cell.length_c   1.000
_cell.angle_alpha   90.00
_cell.angle_beta   90.00
_cell.angle_gamma   90.00
#
_symmetry.space_group_name_H-M   'P 1'
#
loop_
_entity.id
_entity.type
_entity.pdbx_description
1 polymer ?
#
loop_
_entity_poly.entity_id
_entity_poly.type
_entity_poly.pdbx_seq_one_letter_code
_entity_poly.pdbx_strand_id
1 'polypeptide(L)'
;MSQPAIIPKHFTAFPGLILTGFDGKINYAIADQIKNRTRFSEYSAWGVSGKIWWDERTKNWHAEVWKKKDHLSTHTASIIEDLAFSIKKENGWK
;
A
#
# COMPACT_ATOMS: atom_id res chain seq x y z
N MET A 1 -2.94 -17.93 6.40
CA MET A 1 -4.22 -17.57 5.75
C MET A 1 -4.21 -16.06 5.57
N SER A 2 -4.14 -15.53 4.35
CA SER A 2 -4.31 -14.08 4.12
C SER A 2 -4.95 -13.83 2.75
N GLN A 3 -6.28 -13.73 2.76
CA GLN A 3 -7.08 -12.96 1.80
C GLN A 3 -8.33 -12.46 2.56
N PRO A 4 -8.90 -11.28 2.27
CA PRO A 4 -8.45 -10.29 1.29
C PRO A 4 -8.22 -8.91 1.94
N ALA A 5 -7.21 -8.15 1.50
CA ALA A 5 -7.37 -6.70 1.58
C ALA A 5 -8.33 -6.32 0.44
N ILE A 6 -9.53 -5.92 0.87
CA ILE A 6 -10.52 -5.18 0.11
C ILE A 6 -10.65 -3.93 0.94
N ILE A 7 -10.06 -2.82 0.48
CA ILE A 7 -10.17 -1.50 1.12
C ILE A 7 -11.55 -1.34 1.75
N PRO A 8 -11.64 -0.97 3.05
CA PRO A 8 -12.93 -0.78 3.67
C PRO A 8 -13.76 0.23 2.87
N LYS A 9 -15.02 -0.08 2.59
CA LYS A 9 -15.90 0.64 1.63
C LYS A 9 -16.03 2.15 1.85
N HIS A 10 -15.61 2.67 3.01
CA HIS A 10 -15.71 4.08 3.40
C HIS A 10 -14.41 4.87 3.18
N PHE A 11 -13.33 4.23 2.70
CA PHE A 11 -12.08 4.93 2.45
C PHE A 11 -12.17 5.76 1.17
N THR A 12 -11.63 6.97 1.25
CA THR A 12 -11.60 7.93 0.14
C THR A 12 -10.20 7.96 -0.48
N ALA A 13 -10.13 8.08 -1.80
CA ALA A 13 -8.85 8.20 -2.49
C ALA A 13 -8.18 9.54 -2.13
N PHE A 14 -6.91 9.50 -1.75
CA PHE A 14 -6.06 10.68 -1.64
C PHE A 14 -5.32 10.88 -2.97
N PRO A 15 -5.29 12.11 -3.51
CA PRO A 15 -4.59 12.38 -4.76
C PRO A 15 -3.07 12.22 -4.60
N GLY A 16 -2.48 11.36 -5.44
CA GLY A 16 -1.04 11.12 -5.49
C GLY A 16 -0.66 9.65 -5.33
N LEU A 17 0.62 9.36 -5.61
CA LEU A 17 1.18 8.02 -5.45
C LEU A 17 2.10 8.01 -4.23
N ILE A 18 1.80 7.13 -3.27
CA ILE A 18 2.60 7.01 -2.04
C ILE A 18 3.93 6.29 -2.28
N LEU A 19 4.00 5.48 -3.33
CA LEU A 19 5.18 4.72 -3.75
C LEU A 19 5.24 4.70 -5.27
N THR A 20 6.38 5.05 -5.84
CA THR A 20 6.61 5.03 -7.29
C THR A 20 7.81 4.17 -7.65
N GLY A 21 7.75 3.48 -8.79
CA GLY A 21 8.85 2.64 -9.27
C GLY A 21 10.05 3.42 -9.78
N PHE A 22 9.95 4.75 -9.92
CA PHE A 22 11.02 5.59 -10.46
C PHE A 22 12.11 5.87 -9.42
N ASP A 23 11.71 6.04 -8.15
CA ASP A 23 12.60 6.30 -7.02
C ASP A 23 12.60 5.17 -5.99
N GLY A 24 11.58 4.31 -5.99
CA GLY A 24 11.38 3.28 -4.97
C GLY A 24 11.24 3.86 -3.57
N LYS A 25 10.96 5.17 -3.47
CA LYS A 25 10.88 5.90 -2.21
C LYS A 25 9.43 6.09 -1.82
N ILE A 26 9.23 6.12 -0.51
CA ILE A 26 7.93 6.42 0.08
C ILE A 26 7.77 7.94 0.10
N ASN A 27 6.65 8.41 -0.42
CA ASN A 27 6.25 9.80 -0.27
C ASN A 27 5.65 9.99 1.13
N TYR A 28 6.50 10.36 2.09
CA TYR A 28 6.09 10.56 3.48
C TYR A 28 5.05 11.67 3.65
N ALA A 29 5.03 12.69 2.77
CA ALA A 29 4.00 13.72 2.81
C ALA A 29 2.60 13.14 2.53
N ILE A 30 2.50 12.16 1.62
CA ILE A 30 1.25 11.44 1.38
C ILE A 30 0.94 10.47 2.53
N ALA A 31 1.96 9.75 3.02
CA ALA A 31 1.80 8.83 4.15
C ALA A 31 1.20 9.55 5.37
N ASP A 32 1.70 10.75 5.71
CA ASP A 32 1.18 11.57 6.81
C ASP A 32 -0.24 12.07 6.56
N GLN A 33 -0.63 12.31 5.30
CA GLN A 33 -1.99 12.75 4.96
C GLN A 33 -3.02 11.62 4.98
N ILE A 34 -2.60 10.37 4.86
CA ILE A 34 -3.51 9.20 4.91
C ILE A 34 -3.47 8.48 6.25
N LYS A 35 -2.38 8.58 7.02
CA LYS A 35 -2.25 7.96 8.35
C LYS A 35 -3.33 8.50 9.30
N ASN A 36 -3.95 7.60 10.07
CA ASN A 36 -5.08 7.89 10.96
C ASN A 36 -6.28 8.57 10.26
N ARG A 37 -6.40 8.45 8.93
CA ARG A 37 -7.55 8.95 8.19
C ARG A 37 -8.19 7.80 7.42
N THR A 38 -9.48 7.94 7.13
CA THR A 38 -10.23 7.02 6.26
C THR A 38 -9.89 7.30 4.79
N ARG A 39 -8.59 7.23 4.46
CA ARG A 39 -8.02 7.54 3.15
C ARG A 39 -7.08 6.45 2.69
N PHE A 40 -7.08 6.18 1.40
CA PHE A 40 -6.09 5.34 0.75
C PHE A 40 -5.33 6.14 -0.31
N SER A 41 -4.09 5.73 -0.58
CA SER A 41 -3.32 6.23 -1.72
C SER A 41 -3.02 5.08 -2.65
N GLU A 42 -2.96 5.36 -3.95
CA GLU A 42 -2.46 4.39 -4.92
C GLU A 42 -0.93 4.33 -4.87
N TYR A 43 -0.37 3.23 -5.38
CA TYR A 43 1.05 3.11 -5.64
C TYR A 43 1.29 2.32 -6.93
N SER A 44 2.44 2.55 -7.55
CA SER A 44 2.93 1.74 -8.66
C SER A 44 4.43 1.62 -8.57
N ALA A 45 4.92 0.45 -8.19
CA ALA A 45 6.34 0.17 -7.99
C ALA A 45 6.63 -1.29 -8.31
N TRP A 46 7.88 -1.60 -8.68
CA TRP A 46 8.34 -2.98 -8.88
C TRP A 46 7.47 -3.80 -9.84
N GLY A 47 6.95 -3.17 -10.90
CA GLY A 47 6.10 -3.85 -11.89
C GLY A 47 4.73 -4.30 -11.37
N VAL A 48 4.32 -3.81 -10.21
CA VAL A 48 2.99 -3.98 -9.63
C VAL A 48 2.35 -2.64 -9.32
N SER A 49 1.04 -2.65 -9.15
CA SER A 49 0.25 -1.50 -8.73
C SER A 49 -0.62 -1.89 -7.56
N GLY A 50 -1.10 -0.91 -6.82
CA GLY A 50 -1.95 -1.23 -5.70
C GLY A 50 -2.42 -0.03 -4.94
N LYS A 51 -2.95 -0.32 -3.76
CA LYS A 51 -3.50 0.70 -2.87
C LYS A 51 -3.01 0.45 -1.46
N ILE A 52 -2.68 1.53 -0.77
CA ILE A 52 -2.15 1.54 0.59
C ILE A 52 -3.04 2.41 1.47
N TRP A 53 -3.31 1.94 2.68
CA TRP A 53 -4.06 2.70 3.67
C TRP A 53 -3.62 2.36 5.09
N TRP A 54 -3.95 3.24 6.02
CA TRP A 54 -3.79 3.01 7.44
C TRP A 54 -5.12 2.58 8.05
N ASP A 55 -5.10 1.50 8.82
CA ASP A 55 -6.24 1.09 9.63
C ASP A 55 -6.00 1.44 11.10
N GLU A 56 -6.78 2.39 11.61
CA GLU A 56 -6.70 2.85 13.00
C GLU A 56 -7.06 1.75 14.01
N ARG A 57 -7.92 0.79 13.63
CA ARG A 57 -8.38 -0.29 14.52
C ARG A 57 -7.24 -1.25 14.84
N THR A 58 -6.46 -1.60 13.82
CA THR A 58 -5.32 -2.51 13.94
C THR A 58 -4.00 -1.79 14.18
N LYS A 59 -3.98 -0.46 14.05
CA LYS A 59 -2.78 0.39 14.06
C LYS A 59 -1.70 -0.11 13.09
N ASN A 60 -2.14 -0.51 11.90
CA ASN A 60 -1.26 -1.05 10.86
C ASN A 60 -1.55 -0.40 9.51
N TRP A 61 -0.51 -0.35 8.69
CA TRP A 61 -0.61 -0.16 7.25
C TRP A 61 -1.04 -1.45 6.57
N HIS A 62 -1.85 -1.30 5.54
CA HIS A 62 -2.28 -2.36 4.66
C HIS A 62 -1.99 -1.98 3.22
N ALA A 63 -1.57 -2.95 2.41
CA ALA A 63 -1.35 -2.79 0.98
C ALA A 63 -1.97 -3.93 0.20
N GLU A 64 -2.75 -3.60 -0.83
CA GLU A 64 -3.14 -4.56 -1.85
C GLU A 64 -2.16 -4.53 -3.01
N VAL A 65 -1.71 -5.69 -3.46
CA VAL A 65 -0.87 -5.82 -4.65
C VAL A 65 -1.69 -6.38 -5.80
N TRP A 66 -1.64 -5.69 -6.93
CA TRP A 66 -2.34 -6.05 -8.16
C TRP A 66 -1.36 -6.10 -9.34
N LYS A 67 -1.58 -7.04 -10.25
CA LYS A 67 -0.84 -7.15 -11.52
C LYS A 67 -1.78 -7.54 -12.64
N LYS A 68 -1.80 -6.75 -13.72
CA LYS A 68 -2.63 -7.02 -14.92
C LYS A 68 -4.10 -7.37 -14.60
N LYS A 69 -4.69 -6.73 -13.56
CA LYS A 69 -6.04 -6.91 -13.02
C LYS A 69 -6.24 -8.06 -12.02
N ASP A 70 -5.24 -8.90 -11.81
CA ASP A 70 -5.29 -9.94 -10.80
C ASP A 70 -4.78 -9.42 -9.46
N HIS A 71 -5.56 -9.65 -8.40
CA HIS A 71 -5.10 -9.48 -7.02
C HIS A 71 -4.05 -10.56 -6.74
N LEU A 72 -2.85 -10.14 -6.35
CA LEU A 72 -1.74 -11.05 -6.04
C LEU A 72 -1.67 -11.35 -4.55
N SER A 73 -1.64 -10.31 -3.73
CA SER A 73 -1.38 -10.45 -2.31
C SER A 73 -1.86 -9.24 -1.51
N THR A 74 -1.80 -9.40 -0.20
CA THR A 74 -2.13 -8.38 0.78
C THR A 74 -1.04 -8.35 1.82
N HIS A 75 -0.45 -7.19 2.04
CA HIS A 75 0.58 -7.00 3.05
C HIS A 75 0.03 -6.15 4.19
N THR A 76 0.49 -6.44 5.40
CA THR A 76 0.17 -5.67 6.60
C THR A 76 1.47 -5.46 7.38
N ALA A 77 1.71 -4.23 7.83
CA ALA A 77 2.85 -3.91 8.68
C ALA A 77 2.54 -2.68 9.55
N SER A 78 3.17 -2.57 10.72
CA SER A 78 3.03 -1.40 11.58
C SER A 78 3.75 -0.15 11.03
N ILE A 79 4.75 -0.36 10.18
CA ILE A 79 5.62 0.65 9.59
C ILE A 79 5.52 0.56 8.06
N ILE A 80 5.45 1.71 7.37
CA ILE A 80 5.20 1.74 5.93
C ILE A 80 6.42 1.29 5.12
N GLU A 81 7.62 1.45 5.68
CA GLU A 81 8.89 0.96 5.15
C GLU A 81 8.93 -0.57 5.13
N ASP A 82 8.49 -1.22 6.20
CA ASP A 82 8.40 -2.68 6.27
C ASP A 82 7.36 -3.22 5.29
N LEU A 83 6.25 -2.49 5.13
CA LEU A 83 5.22 -2.80 4.13
C LEU A 83 5.82 -2.73 2.71
N ALA A 84 6.50 -1.64 2.40
CA ALA A 84 7.15 -1.42 1.11
C ALA A 84 8.22 -2.49 0.83
N PHE A 85 9.04 -2.81 1.83
CA PHE A 85 10.04 -3.87 1.75
C PHE A 85 9.40 -5.24 1.50
N SER A 86 8.30 -5.54 2.18
CA SER A 86 7.55 -6.79 2.00
C SER A 86 7.01 -6.93 0.56
N ILE A 87 6.40 -5.86 0.02
CA ILE A 87 5.92 -5.82 -1.37
C ILE A 87 7.08 -6.00 -2.34
N LYS A 88 8.21 -5.30 -2.14
CA LYS A 88 9.41 -5.43 -2.98
C LYS A 88 9.95 -6.86 -2.99
N LYS A 89 10.09 -7.46 -1.80
CA LYS A 89 10.66 -8.79 -1.61
C LYS A 89 9.82 -9.87 -2.29
N GLU A 90 8.50 -9.82 -2.15
CA GLU A 90 7.61 -10.81 -2.77
C GLU A 90 7.50 -10.65 -4.29
N ASN A 91 7.64 -9.44 -4.81
CA ASN A 91 7.52 -9.17 -6.26
C ASN A 91 8.86 -9.22 -7.01
N GLY A 92 9.93 -9.71 -6.36
CA GLY A 92 11.13 -10.18 -7.03
C GLY A 92 12.05 -9.12 -7.63
N TRP A 93 11.94 -7.86 -7.21
CA TRP A 93 12.89 -6.82 -7.63
C TRP A 93 14.16 -6.89 -6.78
N LYS A 94 15.19 -7.55 -7.34
CA LYS A 94 16.56 -7.57 -6.84
C LYS A 94 17.23 -6.21 -7.05
#